data_AF-A0A6G3Y1P7-F1
#
_entry.id   AF-A0A6G3Y1P7-F1
#
_cell.length_a   1.000
_cell.length_b   1.000
_cell.length_c   1.000
_cell.angle_alpha   90.00
_cell.angle_beta   90.00
_cell.angle_gamma   90.00
#
_symmetry.space_group_name_H-M   'P 1'
#
loop_
_entity.id
_entity.type
_entity.pdbx_description
1 polymer ?
#
loop_
_entity_poly.entity_id
_entity_poly.type
_entity_poly.pdbx_seq_one_letter_code
_entity_poly.pdbx_strand_id
1 'polypeptide(L)'
;GTPEAGDAFGSAVASADLDRDGYADLVVGSRGEKIGAAESAGGVTVLWGGPGGLAGGSTLLTGEEYDGLGRWLAVGDFDGDGTPDVLGAGHLALHALSGPFTRDGVAASATEIPNADDWRNLDVAAG
;
A
#
# COMPACT_ATOMS: atom_id res chain seq x y z
N GLY A 1 -11.87 3.96 -3.61
CA GLY A 1 -13.28 4.00 -4.05
C GLY A 1 -13.95 2.73 -3.61
N THR A 2 -15.13 2.45 -4.15
CA THR A 2 -15.75 1.13 -4.06
C THR A 2 -15.12 0.23 -5.14
N PRO A 3 -14.87 -1.08 -4.90
CA PRO A 3 -14.28 -1.92 -5.94
C PRO A 3 -15.21 -2.05 -7.16
N GLU A 4 -14.73 -1.67 -8.35
CA GLU A 4 -15.47 -1.74 -9.61
C GLU A 4 -14.74 -2.56 -10.70
N ALA A 5 -15.49 -2.96 -11.73
CA ALA A 5 -14.93 -3.68 -12.87
C ALA A 5 -14.01 -2.75 -13.70
N GLY A 6 -12.71 -2.90 -13.51
CA GLY A 6 -11.69 -2.07 -14.19
C GLY A 6 -10.52 -1.71 -13.27
N ASP A 7 -10.76 -1.66 -11.96
CA ASP A 7 -9.76 -1.25 -10.96
C ASP A 7 -8.67 -2.30 -10.73
N ALA A 8 -8.90 -3.50 -11.27
CA ALA A 8 -8.06 -4.67 -11.06
C ALA A 8 -7.83 -4.95 -9.57
N PHE A 9 -8.85 -4.76 -8.73
CA PHE A 9 -8.83 -5.19 -7.33
C PHE A 9 -8.41 -6.66 -7.25
N GLY A 10 -7.40 -6.95 -6.42
CA GLY A 10 -6.75 -8.25 -6.39
C GLY A 10 -5.64 -8.42 -7.42
N SER A 11 -5.13 -7.32 -8.01
CA SER A 11 -3.97 -7.37 -8.92
C SER A 11 -2.71 -7.88 -8.24
N ALA A 12 -2.61 -7.62 -6.94
CA ALA A 12 -1.66 -8.20 -6.02
C ALA A 12 -2.36 -8.43 -4.67
N VAL A 13 -1.93 -9.48 -3.96
CA VAL A 13 -2.43 -9.81 -2.62
C VAL A 13 -1.28 -10.26 -1.72
N ALA A 14 -1.36 -9.89 -0.45
CA ALA A 14 -0.44 -10.32 0.61
C ALA A 14 -1.20 -10.40 1.94
N SER A 15 -0.64 -11.08 2.95
CA SER A 15 -1.30 -11.23 4.25
C SER A 15 -0.31 -11.16 5.40
N ALA A 16 -0.68 -10.45 6.47
CA ALA A 16 0.00 -10.44 7.78
C ALA A 16 -0.98 -9.93 8.83
N ASP A 17 -0.64 -10.07 10.11
CA ASP A 17 -1.36 -9.46 11.23
C ASP A 17 -0.82 -8.03 11.44
N LEU A 18 -1.34 -7.07 10.69
CA LEU A 18 -0.84 -5.69 10.59
C LEU A 18 -1.20 -4.86 11.84
N ASP A 19 -2.36 -5.13 12.45
CA ASP A 19 -2.82 -4.45 13.67
C ASP A 19 -2.50 -5.23 14.97
N ARG A 20 -1.89 -6.41 14.83
CA ARG A 20 -1.38 -7.27 15.92
C ARG A 20 -2.46 -7.80 16.84
N ASP A 21 -3.66 -8.03 16.32
CA ASP A 21 -4.77 -8.57 17.09
C ASP A 21 -4.78 -10.11 17.15
N GLY A 22 -3.85 -10.77 16.45
CA GLY A 22 -3.70 -12.22 16.39
C GLY A 22 -4.39 -12.88 15.20
N TYR A 23 -5.00 -12.11 14.29
CA TYR A 23 -5.64 -12.62 13.09
C TYR A 23 -4.91 -12.08 11.84
N ALA A 24 -4.85 -12.90 10.79
CA ALA A 24 -4.25 -12.46 9.54
C ALA A 24 -5.18 -11.49 8.80
N ASP A 25 -4.65 -10.33 8.43
CA ASP A 25 -5.28 -9.36 7.53
C ASP A 25 -4.93 -9.67 6.07
N LEU A 26 -5.73 -9.14 5.15
CA LEU A 26 -5.48 -9.24 3.71
C LEU A 26 -5.20 -7.86 3.12
N VAL A 27 -4.00 -7.68 2.57
CA VAL A 27 -3.62 -6.49 1.79
C VAL A 27 -3.89 -6.76 0.32
N VAL A 28 -4.61 -5.84 -0.33
CA VAL A 28 -5.07 -5.96 -1.71
C VAL A 28 -4.71 -4.72 -2.50
N GLY A 29 -4.07 -4.94 -3.65
CA GLY A 29 -3.77 -3.89 -4.61
C GLY A 29 -4.86 -3.75 -5.67
N SER A 30 -5.09 -2.51 -6.11
CA SER A 30 -6.05 -2.15 -7.16
C SER A 30 -5.40 -1.20 -8.15
N ARG A 31 -4.48 -1.69 -8.99
CA ARG A 31 -3.67 -0.81 -9.88
C ARG A 31 -4.46 0.05 -10.87
N GLY A 32 -5.72 -0.27 -11.14
CA GLY A 32 -6.57 0.48 -12.07
C GLY A 32 -7.44 1.54 -11.39
N GLU A 33 -7.43 1.59 -10.05
CA GLU A 33 -8.32 2.44 -9.25
C GLU A 33 -8.19 3.91 -9.68
N LYS A 34 -9.34 4.55 -9.88
CA LYS A 34 -9.43 6.00 -10.09
C LYS A 34 -9.63 6.72 -8.76
N ILE A 35 -8.75 7.66 -8.43
CA ILE A 35 -8.82 8.45 -7.19
C ILE A 35 -9.21 9.89 -7.53
N GLY A 36 -10.47 10.24 -7.28
CA GLY A 36 -11.00 11.55 -7.66
C GLY A 36 -10.98 11.75 -9.18
N ALA A 37 -10.13 12.65 -9.67
CA ALA A 37 -9.92 12.90 -11.10
C ALA A 37 -8.70 12.14 -11.67
N ALA A 38 -7.86 11.54 -10.83
CA ALA A 38 -6.64 10.86 -11.24
C ALA A 38 -6.97 9.46 -11.80
N GLU A 39 -6.82 9.32 -13.12
CA GLU A 39 -7.02 8.07 -13.85
C GLU A 39 -5.92 7.05 -13.54
N SER A 40 -6.29 5.78 -13.33
CA SER A 40 -5.36 4.67 -13.07
C SER A 40 -4.31 4.99 -12.00
N ALA A 41 -4.71 5.75 -10.98
CA ALA A 41 -3.84 6.10 -9.88
C ALA A 41 -3.41 4.87 -9.09
N GLY A 42 -4.35 3.95 -8.92
CA GLY A 42 -4.17 2.75 -8.15
C GLY A 42 -4.27 2.99 -6.66
N GLY A 43 -4.24 1.90 -5.89
CA GLY A 43 -4.33 1.96 -4.44
C GLY A 43 -4.06 0.64 -3.78
N VAL A 44 -3.88 0.71 -2.46
CA VAL A 44 -3.68 -0.43 -1.57
C VAL A 44 -4.71 -0.36 -0.46
N THR A 45 -5.50 -1.42 -0.32
CA THR A 45 -6.54 -1.57 0.70
C THR A 45 -6.20 -2.75 1.59
N VAL A 46 -6.46 -2.64 2.89
CA VAL A 46 -6.45 -3.78 3.80
C VAL A 46 -7.87 -4.19 4.15
N LEU A 47 -8.12 -5.50 4.21
CA LEU A 47 -9.29 -6.10 4.83
C LEU A 47 -8.85 -6.72 6.16
N TRP A 48 -9.47 -6.29 7.25
CA TRP A 48 -9.04 -6.66 8.59
C TRP A 48 -9.52 -8.05 8.98
N GLY A 49 -8.62 -8.85 9.54
CA GLY A 49 -8.88 -10.15 10.12
C GLY A 49 -9.60 -10.04 11.46
N GLY A 50 -10.21 -11.16 11.86
CA GLY A 50 -10.85 -11.27 13.16
C GLY A 50 -11.42 -12.66 13.38
N PRO A 51 -12.04 -12.91 14.55
CA PRO A 51 -12.61 -14.21 14.91
C PRO A 51 -13.69 -14.71 13.94
N GLY A 52 -14.30 -13.81 13.16
CA GLY A 52 -15.30 -14.13 12.13
C GLY A 52 -14.75 -14.22 10.71
N GLY A 53 -13.42 -14.12 10.51
CA GLY A 53 -12.79 -13.92 9.20
C GLY A 53 -12.62 -12.44 8.86
N LEU A 54 -12.41 -12.15 7.56
CA LEU A 54 -12.18 -10.79 7.08
C LEU A 54 -13.45 -9.93 7.23
N ALA A 55 -13.33 -8.77 7.88
CA ALA A 55 -14.43 -7.84 8.08
C ALA A 55 -13.95 -6.38 8.09
N GLY A 56 -14.65 -5.53 7.33
CA GLY A 56 -14.26 -4.13 7.15
C GLY A 56 -12.99 -4.00 6.30
N GLY A 57 -12.68 -2.77 5.93
CA GLY A 57 -11.45 -2.48 5.21
C GLY A 57 -11.15 -1.00 5.16
N SER A 58 -9.87 -0.69 5.02
CA SER A 58 -9.33 0.66 5.07
C SER A 58 -8.31 0.87 3.96
N THR A 59 -8.26 2.07 3.40
CA THR A 59 -7.24 2.44 2.42
C THR A 59 -5.93 2.70 3.15
N LEU A 60 -4.85 2.04 2.73
CA LEU A 60 -3.50 2.27 3.23
C LEU A 60 -2.76 3.30 2.39
N LEU A 61 -2.91 3.22 1.06
CA LEU A 61 -2.24 4.08 0.09
C LEU A 61 -3.13 4.36 -1.13
N THR A 62 -2.93 5.51 -1.73
CA THR A 62 -3.44 5.88 -3.05
C THR A 62 -2.29 6.41 -3.90
N GLY A 63 -2.25 6.04 -5.17
CA GLY A 63 -1.25 6.59 -6.09
C GLY A 63 -1.65 7.94 -6.67
N GLU A 64 -0.77 8.48 -7.50
CA GLU A 64 -0.99 9.67 -8.33
C GLU A 64 -1.49 9.27 -9.73
N GLU A 65 -1.96 10.22 -10.54
CA GLU A 65 -2.46 9.93 -11.90
C GLU A 65 -1.47 9.07 -12.73
N TYR A 66 -1.97 7.95 -13.27
CA TYR A 66 -1.22 6.93 -14.01
C TYR A 66 -0.09 6.20 -13.26
N ASP A 67 -0.01 6.32 -11.93
CA ASP A 67 0.98 5.59 -11.13
C ASP A 67 0.72 4.08 -11.12
N GLY A 68 -0.55 3.67 -11.07
CA GLY A 68 -0.91 2.25 -11.00
C GLY A 68 -0.44 1.57 -9.72
N LEU A 69 -0.47 2.28 -8.60
CA LEU A 69 -0.09 1.78 -7.28
C LEU A 69 -0.87 0.52 -6.90
N GLY A 70 -0.20 -0.43 -6.24
CA GLY A 70 -0.79 -1.73 -5.88
C GLY A 70 -0.69 -2.77 -7.00
N ARG A 71 0.08 -2.49 -8.05
CA ARG A 71 0.46 -3.49 -9.05
C ARG A 71 1.34 -4.59 -8.45
N TRP A 72 2.20 -4.23 -7.50
CA TRP A 72 3.03 -5.15 -6.72
C TRP A 72 2.92 -4.81 -5.25
N LEU A 73 2.91 -5.85 -4.41
CA LEU A 73 2.84 -5.74 -2.96
C LEU A 73 3.85 -6.70 -2.32
N ALA A 74 4.42 -6.28 -1.20
CA ALA A 74 5.13 -7.14 -0.27
C ALA A 74 4.75 -6.75 1.17
N VAL A 75 4.72 -7.74 2.06
CA VAL A 75 4.42 -7.54 3.48
C VAL A 75 5.44 -8.31 4.30
N GLY A 76 5.97 -7.70 5.35
CA GLY A 76 7.01 -8.25 6.22
C GLY A 76 7.63 -7.17 7.09
N ASP A 77 8.38 -7.56 8.11
CA ASP A 77 9.14 -6.64 8.95
C ASP A 77 10.45 -6.26 8.23
N PHE A 78 10.48 -5.10 7.57
CA PHE A 78 11.60 -4.66 6.74
C PHE A 78 12.51 -3.68 7.47
N ASP A 79 12.01 -2.98 8.50
CA ASP A 79 12.81 -2.06 9.33
C ASP A 79 13.33 -2.69 10.64
N GLY A 80 12.87 -3.89 10.98
CA GLY A 80 13.33 -4.68 12.12
C GLY A 80 12.69 -4.28 13.45
N ASP A 81 11.58 -3.54 13.43
CA ASP A 81 10.89 -3.09 14.64
C ASP A 81 9.99 -4.17 15.27
N GLY A 82 9.85 -5.32 14.61
CA GLY A 82 9.09 -6.47 15.06
C GLY A 82 7.60 -6.40 14.74
N THR A 83 7.15 -5.40 13.98
CA THR A 83 5.80 -5.29 13.40
C THR A 83 5.86 -5.49 11.89
N PRO A 84 4.80 -6.01 11.24
CA PRO A 84 4.83 -6.15 9.79
C PRO A 84 4.62 -4.81 9.10
N ASP A 85 5.37 -4.59 8.03
CA ASP A 85 5.30 -3.42 7.15
C ASP A 85 4.65 -3.79 5.81
N VAL A 86 4.17 -2.78 5.08
CA VAL A 86 3.59 -2.92 3.74
C VAL A 86 4.41 -2.13 2.73
N LEU A 87 4.89 -2.82 1.70
CA LEU A 87 5.49 -2.21 0.52
C LEU A 87 4.51 -2.24 -0.66
N GLY A 88 4.28 -1.10 -1.29
CA GLY A 88 3.46 -0.97 -2.50
C GLY A 88 4.23 -0.26 -3.60
N ALA A 89 4.29 -0.86 -4.79
CA ALA A 89 4.95 -0.24 -5.94
C ALA A 89 3.94 0.23 -6.98
N GLY A 90 4.16 1.44 -7.47
CA GLY A 90 3.58 1.99 -8.68
C GLY A 90 4.64 2.17 -9.77
N HIS A 91 4.31 2.91 -10.82
CA HIS A 91 5.21 3.29 -11.90
C HIS A 91 6.13 4.45 -11.51
N LEU A 92 5.68 5.30 -10.59
CA LEU A 92 6.37 6.54 -10.21
C LEU A 92 7.21 6.37 -8.94
N ALA A 93 6.79 5.52 -8.01
CA ALA A 93 7.49 5.32 -6.74
C ALA A 93 7.28 3.92 -6.15
N LEU A 94 8.18 3.58 -5.22
CA LEU A 94 7.97 2.54 -4.22
C LEU A 94 7.58 3.22 -2.90
N HIS A 95 6.48 2.78 -2.30
CA HIS A 95 6.05 3.25 -0.99
C HIS A 95 6.31 2.16 0.06
N ALA A 96 6.84 2.57 1.21
CA ALA A 96 7.02 1.73 2.38
C ALA A 96 6.22 2.29 3.55
N LEU A 97 5.34 1.49 4.12
CA LEU A 97 4.54 1.81 5.29
C LEU A 97 4.98 0.92 6.45
N SER A 98 5.54 1.51 7.50
CA SER A 98 5.95 0.75 8.69
C SER A 98 4.78 0.55 9.64
N GLY A 99 4.69 -0.66 10.20
CA GLY A 99 3.76 -0.98 11.27
C GLY A 99 4.13 -0.31 12.60
N PRO A 100 3.29 -0.48 13.65
CA PRO A 100 1.98 -1.12 13.62
C PRO A 100 0.94 -0.25 12.89
N PHE A 101 -0.09 -0.89 12.36
CA PHE A 101 -1.20 -0.22 11.70
C PHE A 101 -2.41 -0.07 12.64
N THR A 102 -3.15 1.02 12.48
CA THR A 102 -4.49 1.15 13.07
C THR A 102 -5.56 0.68 12.10
N ARG A 103 -6.71 0.24 12.61
CA ARG A 103 -7.85 -0.20 11.77
C ARG A 103 -8.43 0.87 10.86
N ASP A 104 -8.14 2.15 11.13
CA ASP A 104 -8.53 3.25 10.23
C ASP A 104 -7.55 3.44 9.06
N GLY A 105 -6.57 2.54 8.89
CA GLY A 105 -5.64 2.51 7.76
C GLY A 105 -4.37 3.36 7.95
N VAL A 106 -4.10 3.81 9.18
CA VAL A 106 -2.94 4.65 9.49
C VAL A 106 -1.75 3.78 9.89
N ALA A 107 -0.64 3.89 9.15
CA ALA A 107 0.67 3.32 9.48
C ALA A 107 1.41 4.16 10.53
N ALA A 108 2.41 3.59 11.21
CA ALA A 108 3.25 4.34 12.14
C ALA A 108 4.19 5.31 11.42
N SER A 109 4.67 4.92 10.24
CA SER A 109 5.58 5.69 9.39
C SER A 109 5.30 5.40 7.92
N ALA A 110 5.60 6.37 7.05
CA ALA A 110 5.48 6.23 5.61
C ALA A 110 6.71 6.85 4.94
N THR A 111 7.32 6.10 4.02
CA THR A 111 8.44 6.57 3.19
C THR A 111 8.08 6.36 1.72
N GLU A 112 8.28 7.40 0.92
CA GLU A 112 8.21 7.31 -0.53
C GLU A 112 9.63 7.29 -1.10
N ILE A 113 9.89 6.32 -1.95
CA ILE A 113 11.15 6.16 -2.68
C ILE A 113 10.83 6.42 -4.16
N PRO A 114 11.04 7.64 -4.65
CA PRO A 114 10.71 8.00 -6.02
C PRO A 114 11.60 7.25 -7.00
N ASN A 115 11.06 6.95 -8.18
CA ASN A 115 11.84 6.38 -9.26
C ASN A 115 12.85 7.43 -9.76
N ALA A 116 14.14 7.06 -9.80
CA ALA A 116 15.26 8.00 -9.98
C ALA A 116 15.39 8.61 -11.40
N ASP A 117 14.39 8.42 -12.26
CA ASP A 117 14.35 9.00 -13.61
C ASP A 117 13.99 10.51 -13.60
N ASP A 118 13.74 11.10 -12.43
CA ASP A 118 13.74 12.56 -12.27
C ASP A 118 15.16 13.10 -12.05
N TRP A 119 15.76 13.57 -13.16
CA TRP A 119 17.06 14.25 -13.25
C TRP A 119 17.19 15.49 -12.36
N ARG A 120 16.10 15.98 -11.75
CA ARG A 120 16.13 17.08 -10.77
C ARG A 120 16.55 16.65 -9.35
N ASN A 121 16.57 15.35 -9.06
CA ASN A 121 16.90 14.83 -7.73
C ASN A 121 18.38 14.42 -7.58
N LEU A 122 19.24 14.78 -8.54
CA LEU A 122 20.67 14.44 -8.55
C LEU A 122 21.54 15.24 -7.55
N ASP A 123 20.96 16.01 -6.63
CA ASP A 123 21.72 16.82 -5.66
C ASP A 123 21.70 16.28 -4.22
N VAL A 124 21.12 15.09 -3.99
CA VAL A 124 21.04 14.51 -2.63
C VAL A 124 21.97 13.31 -2.42
N ALA A 125 22.64 12.81 -3.47
CA ALA A 125 23.58 11.69 -3.36
C ALA A 125 25.07 12.08 -3.43
N ALA A 126 25.38 13.39 -3.39
CA ALA A 126 26.75 13.89 -3.33
C ALA A 126 26.90 14.94 -2.21
N GLY A 127 26.76 14.51 -0.96
CA GLY A 127 27.01 15.32 0.23
C GLY A 127 27.22 14.47 1.47
#